data_AF-A0A7C0XM39-F1
#
_entry.id   AF-A0A7C0XM39-F1
#
_cell.length_a   1.000
_cell.length_b   1.000
_cell.length_c   1.000
_cell.angle_alpha   90.00
_cell.angle_beta   90.00
_cell.angle_gamma   90.00
#
_symmetry.space_group_name_H-M   'P 1'
#
loop_
_entity.id
_entity.type
_entity.pdbx_description
1 polymer ?
#
loop_
_entity_poly.entity_id
_entity_poly.type
_entity_poly.pdbx_seq_one_letter_code
_entity_poly.pdbx_strand_id
1 'polypeptide(L)'
;MQRQIVLPFSKAVQISLESLRVRLGRSMVTMSGIVLAIAFLMSIWTSNAIIESLREANDPSVNLILQRKGIEIGTEGAKAAQAKQIWLVTLSLLVCGVGITNAMLMSVAERYREIGTMKCLGALDSFIVKLFLLEASFQGLIGTIAGVVIGFLLSFVTALISYGRAPIHYFPVSRILGSMGLSVLIGLALSTLAAVLPATKAAKMEPVEAMRIER
;
A
#
# COMPACT_ATOMS: atom_id res chain seq x y z
N MET A 1 -7.84 32.03 43.96
CA MET A 1 -7.23 30.71 43.69
C MET A 1 -8.27 29.83 43.00
N GLN A 2 -8.20 29.66 41.68
CA GLN A 2 -9.12 28.78 40.94
C GLN A 2 -8.71 27.32 41.19
N ARG A 3 -9.63 26.51 41.73
CA ARG A 3 -9.43 25.07 41.97
C ARG A 3 -9.09 24.37 40.65
N GLN A 4 -7.90 23.78 40.55
CA GLN A 4 -7.54 22.90 39.45
C GLN A 4 -8.44 21.66 39.50
N ILE A 5 -9.22 21.46 38.44
CA ILE A 5 -10.06 20.28 38.27
C ILE A 5 -9.14 19.12 37.91
N VAL A 6 -8.82 18.26 38.88
CA VAL A 6 -8.05 17.04 38.64
C VAL A 6 -8.97 16.03 37.97
N LEU A 7 -8.78 15.81 36.67
CA LEU A 7 -9.55 14.81 35.93
C LEU A 7 -9.24 13.41 36.48
N PRO A 8 -10.26 12.57 36.77
CA PRO A 8 -10.04 11.21 37.25
C PRO A 8 -9.28 10.39 36.21
N PHE A 9 -8.37 9.51 36.65
CA PHE A 9 -7.48 8.73 35.79
C PHE A 9 -8.23 7.97 34.67
N SER A 10 -9.42 7.46 34.96
CA SER A 10 -10.29 6.81 33.97
C SER A 10 -10.69 7.73 32.80
N LYS A 11 -10.94 9.02 33.06
CA LYS A 11 -11.24 10.00 32.01
C LYS A 11 -10.01 10.35 31.18
N ALA A 12 -8.83 10.44 31.78
CA ALA A 12 -7.58 10.64 31.05
C ALA A 12 -7.27 9.47 30.09
N VAL A 13 -7.49 8.23 30.55
CA VAL A 13 -7.34 7.02 29.73
C VAL A 13 -8.36 6.99 28.59
N GLN A 14 -9.63 7.30 28.86
CA GLN A 14 -10.67 7.35 27.84
C GLN A 14 -10.32 8.33 26.70
N ILE A 15 -9.95 9.57 27.05
CA ILE A 15 -9.60 10.62 26.08
C ILE A 15 -8.37 10.19 25.25
N SER A 16 -7.37 9.58 25.90
CA SER A 16 -6.18 9.09 25.22
C SER A 16 -6.51 7.99 24.21
N LEU A 17 -7.34 7.00 24.60
CA LEU A 17 -7.77 5.91 23.73
C LEU A 17 -8.61 6.40 22.55
N GLU A 18 -9.53 7.34 22.75
CA GLU A 18 -10.31 7.95 21.66
C GLU A 18 -9.38 8.64 20.64
N SER A 19 -8.39 9.41 21.12
CA SER A 19 -7.42 10.07 20.24
C SER A 19 -6.50 9.10 19.48
N LEU A 20 -6.19 7.94 20.09
CA LEU A 20 -5.39 6.90 19.46
C LEU A 20 -6.20 6.17 18.38
N ARG A 21 -7.48 5.88 18.67
CA ARG A 21 -8.39 5.18 17.77
C ARG A 21 -8.65 5.97 16.49
N VAL A 22 -8.83 7.28 16.59
CA VAL A 22 -9.01 8.15 15.41
C VAL A 22 -7.75 8.17 14.54
N ARG A 23 -6.57 8.32 15.15
CA ARG A 23 -5.27 8.32 14.44
C ARG A 23 -4.96 6.98 13.78
N LEU A 24 -5.16 5.87 14.50
CA LEU A 24 -4.95 4.52 13.98
C LEU A 24 -5.97 4.17 12.90
N GLY A 25 -7.24 4.53 13.07
CA GLY A 25 -8.29 4.25 12.09
C GLY A 25 -7.96 4.81 10.71
N ARG A 26 -7.42 6.04 10.63
CA ARG A 26 -6.99 6.62 9.36
C ARG A 26 -5.77 5.94 8.75
N SER A 27 -4.75 5.66 9.57
CA SER A 27 -3.59 4.91 9.09
C SER A 27 -4.00 3.54 8.59
N MET A 28 -4.98 2.87 9.20
CA MET A 28 -5.49 1.59 8.70
C MET A 28 -6.17 1.71 7.33
N VAL A 29 -6.85 2.82 7.03
CA VAL A 29 -7.46 3.05 5.70
C VAL A 29 -6.38 3.20 4.62
N THR A 30 -5.33 3.99 4.83
CA THR A 30 -4.23 4.11 3.84
C THR A 30 -3.49 2.80 3.65
N MET A 31 -3.18 2.16 4.77
CA MET A 31 -2.46 0.89 4.81
C MET A 31 -3.24 -0.21 4.10
N SER A 32 -4.56 -0.33 4.32
CA SER A 32 -5.39 -1.33 3.63
C SER A 32 -5.42 -1.11 2.12
N GLY A 33 -5.48 0.14 1.66
CA GLY A 33 -5.39 0.47 0.23
C GLY A 33 -4.07 0.04 -0.41
N ILE A 34 -2.95 0.29 0.27
CA ILE A 34 -1.61 -0.15 -0.17
C ILE A 34 -1.52 -1.67 -0.17
N VAL A 35 -1.93 -2.31 0.92
CA VAL A 35 -1.92 -3.78 1.08
C VAL A 35 -2.69 -4.44 -0.05
N LEU A 36 -3.90 -3.99 -0.36
CA LEU A 36 -4.74 -4.59 -1.41
C LEU A 36 -4.13 -4.42 -2.79
N ALA A 37 -3.64 -3.22 -3.13
CA ALA A 37 -3.05 -2.95 -4.45
C ALA A 37 -1.78 -3.78 -4.67
N ILE A 38 -0.91 -3.84 -3.67
CA ILE A 38 0.33 -4.62 -3.73
C ILE A 38 0.06 -6.12 -3.66
N ALA A 39 -0.91 -6.57 -2.86
CA ALA A 39 -1.32 -7.98 -2.83
C ALA A 39 -1.85 -8.43 -4.19
N PHE A 40 -2.64 -7.60 -4.86
CA PHE A 40 -3.14 -7.89 -6.20
C PHE A 40 -2.00 -7.96 -7.23
N LEU A 41 -1.08 -6.99 -7.23
CA LEU A 41 0.11 -6.99 -8.09
C LEU A 41 0.96 -8.25 -7.86
N MET A 42 1.29 -8.54 -6.60
CA MET A 42 2.11 -9.69 -6.22
C MET A 42 1.42 -11.01 -6.55
N SER A 43 0.09 -11.09 -6.40
CA SER A 43 -0.67 -12.28 -6.75
C SER A 43 -0.59 -12.59 -8.24
N ILE A 44 -0.66 -11.57 -9.10
CA ILE A 44 -0.55 -11.73 -10.55
C ILE A 44 0.86 -12.17 -10.94
N TRP A 45 1.89 -11.51 -10.40
CA TRP A 45 3.28 -11.85 -10.72
C TRP A 45 3.67 -13.24 -10.22
N THR A 46 3.24 -13.61 -9.02
CA THR A 46 3.45 -14.96 -8.47
C THR A 46 2.74 -16.00 -9.31
N SER A 47 1.49 -15.75 -9.70
CA SER A 47 0.73 -16.67 -10.55
C SER A 47 1.42 -16.89 -11.90
N ASN A 48 1.88 -15.82 -12.53
CA ASN A 48 2.59 -15.89 -13.81
C ASN A 48 3.94 -16.63 -13.67
N ALA A 49 4.69 -16.36 -12.58
CA ALA A 49 5.94 -17.07 -12.30
C ALA A 49 5.73 -18.57 -12.12
N ILE A 50 4.68 -18.97 -11.38
CA ILE A 50 4.33 -20.39 -11.18
C ILE A 50 3.93 -21.03 -12.52
N ILE A 51 3.06 -20.39 -13.31
CA ILE A 51 2.64 -20.93 -14.60
C ILE A 51 3.84 -21.14 -15.53
N GLU A 52 4.76 -20.19 -15.57
CA GLU A 52 5.95 -20.28 -16.42
C GLU A 52 6.88 -21.40 -15.95
N SER A 53 7.09 -21.55 -14.64
CA SER A 53 7.89 -22.67 -14.10
C SER A 53 7.28 -24.04 -14.37
N LEU A 54 5.94 -24.14 -14.37
CA LEU A 54 5.23 -25.36 -14.70
C LEU A 54 5.30 -25.69 -16.20
N ARG A 55 5.35 -24.67 -17.07
CA ARG A 55 5.60 -24.84 -18.51
C ARG A 55 7.01 -25.35 -18.78
N GLU A 56 8.01 -24.79 -18.11
CA GLU A 56 9.42 -25.19 -18.25
C GLU A 56 9.67 -26.62 -17.77
N ALA A 57 8.94 -27.09 -16.76
CA ALA A 57 9.00 -28.48 -16.28
C ALA A 57 8.55 -29.51 -17.35
N ASN A 58 7.72 -29.08 -18.31
CA ASN A 58 7.24 -29.88 -19.44
C ASN A 58 6.68 -31.28 -19.09
N ASP A 59 6.03 -31.41 -17.93
CA ASP A 59 5.45 -32.68 -17.49
C ASP A 59 4.12 -32.96 -18.24
N PRO A 60 3.94 -34.16 -18.83
CA PRO A 60 2.72 -34.53 -19.55
C PRO A 60 1.43 -34.33 -18.73
N SER A 61 1.48 -34.58 -17.42
CA SER A 61 0.33 -34.48 -16.53
C SER A 61 -0.08 -33.02 -16.26
N VAL A 62 0.91 -32.13 -16.16
CA VAL A 62 0.71 -30.69 -15.95
C VAL A 62 0.25 -30.01 -17.25
N ASN A 63 0.82 -30.40 -18.39
CA ASN A 63 0.43 -29.88 -19.69
C ASN A 63 -1.05 -30.13 -20.03
N LEU A 64 -1.60 -31.28 -19.63
CA LEU A 64 -3.03 -31.57 -19.78
C LEU A 64 -3.92 -30.67 -18.90
N ILE A 65 -3.47 -30.34 -17.69
CA ILE A 65 -4.20 -29.42 -16.80
C ILE A 65 -4.14 -27.98 -17.33
N LEU A 66 -2.97 -27.57 -17.84
CA LEU A 66 -2.79 -26.26 -18.48
C LEU A 66 -3.66 -26.12 -19.73
N GLN A 67 -3.73 -27.16 -20.57
CA GLN A 67 -4.62 -27.20 -21.74
C GLN A 67 -6.09 -27.21 -21.35
N ARG A 68 -6.49 -28.00 -20.35
CA ARG A 68 -7.89 -28.09 -19.87
C ARG A 68 -8.39 -26.78 -19.28
N LYS A 69 -7.51 -25.99 -18.66
CA LYS A 69 -7.84 -24.65 -18.14
C LYS A 69 -7.91 -23.57 -19.22
N GLY A 70 -7.68 -23.92 -20.49
CA GLY A 70 -7.82 -22.99 -21.59
C GLY A 70 -6.85 -21.81 -21.49
N ILE A 71 -5.64 -22.01 -20.96
CA ILE A 71 -4.57 -21.03 -21.15
C ILE A 71 -4.26 -21.05 -22.64
N GLU A 72 -4.91 -20.14 -23.37
CA GLU A 72 -4.92 -20.11 -24.84
C GLU A 72 -3.50 -20.26 -25.37
N ILE A 73 -3.25 -21.39 -26.03
CA ILE A 73 -1.99 -21.69 -26.71
C ILE A 73 -1.88 -20.82 -27.99
N GLY A 74 -2.93 -20.05 -28.32
CA GLY A 74 -2.91 -19.03 -29.36
C GLY A 74 -2.20 -17.74 -28.91
N THR A 75 -1.30 -17.25 -29.75
CA THR A 75 -0.55 -16.01 -29.53
C THR A 75 -1.42 -14.76 -29.39
N GLU A 76 -2.64 -14.77 -29.93
CA GLU A 76 -3.59 -13.65 -29.88
C GLU A 76 -4.29 -13.56 -28.51
N GLY A 77 -4.81 -14.69 -28.03
CA GLY A 77 -5.56 -14.79 -26.77
C GLY A 77 -4.70 -14.57 -25.53
N ALA A 78 -3.50 -15.14 -25.51
CA ALA A 78 -2.52 -14.93 -24.43
C ALA A 78 -2.08 -13.45 -24.31
N LYS A 79 -1.89 -12.76 -25.45
CA LYS A 79 -1.57 -11.32 -25.46
C LYS A 79 -2.74 -10.47 -24.94
N ALA A 80 -3.97 -10.80 -25.31
CA ALA A 80 -5.16 -10.10 -24.83
C ALA A 80 -5.36 -10.29 -23.30
N ALA A 81 -5.14 -11.51 -22.79
CA ALA A 81 -5.21 -11.79 -21.36
C ALA A 81 -4.13 -11.02 -20.57
N GLN A 82 -2.90 -10.97 -21.08
CA GLN A 82 -1.81 -10.21 -20.48
C GLN A 82 -2.10 -8.69 -20.49
N ALA A 83 -2.60 -8.16 -21.61
CA ALA A 83 -3.00 -6.76 -21.71
C ALA A 83 -4.09 -6.40 -20.68
N LYS A 84 -5.10 -7.26 -20.53
CA LYS A 84 -6.16 -7.11 -19.52
C LYS A 84 -5.59 -7.05 -18.10
N GLN A 85 -4.66 -7.95 -17.75
CA GLN A 85 -4.03 -7.96 -16.43
C GLN A 85 -3.25 -6.67 -16.16
N ILE A 86 -2.43 -6.22 -17.11
CA ILE A 86 -1.67 -4.97 -16.99
C ILE A 86 -2.61 -3.77 -16.78
N TRP A 87 -3.71 -3.74 -17.51
CA TRP A 87 -4.70 -2.67 -17.38
C TRP A 87 -5.36 -2.64 -16.00
N LEU A 88 -5.77 -3.81 -15.49
CA LEU A 88 -6.35 -3.94 -14.14
C LEU A 88 -5.37 -3.54 -13.03
N VAL A 89 -4.10 -3.96 -13.15
CA VAL A 89 -3.04 -3.57 -12.21
C VAL A 89 -2.84 -2.06 -12.21
N THR A 90 -2.77 -1.47 -13.40
CA THR A 90 -2.57 -0.01 -13.55
C THR A 90 -3.70 0.77 -12.89
N LEU A 91 -4.96 0.36 -13.12
CA LEU A 91 -6.12 0.98 -12.47
C LEU A 91 -6.09 0.81 -10.95
N SER A 92 -5.75 -0.39 -10.47
CA SER A 92 -5.64 -0.67 -9.04
C SER A 92 -4.61 0.25 -8.36
N LEU A 93 -3.43 0.42 -8.96
CA LEU A 93 -2.38 1.30 -8.44
C LEU A 93 -2.81 2.78 -8.48
N LEU A 94 -3.53 3.20 -9.53
CA LEU A 94 -4.04 4.57 -9.65
C LEU A 94 -5.05 4.88 -8.55
N VAL A 95 -6.06 4.02 -8.36
CA VAL A 95 -7.06 4.18 -7.29
C VAL A 95 -6.40 4.20 -5.92
N CYS A 96 -5.40 3.34 -5.68
CA CYS A 96 -4.60 3.34 -4.47
C CYS A 96 -3.88 4.69 -4.25
N GLY A 97 -3.20 5.21 -5.28
CA GLY A 97 -2.50 6.50 -5.22
C GLY A 97 -3.42 7.69 -4.90
N VAL A 98 -4.62 7.71 -5.48
CA VAL A 98 -5.64 8.73 -5.16
C VAL A 98 -6.10 8.60 -3.70
N GLY A 99 -6.32 7.37 -3.22
CA GLY A 99 -6.67 7.09 -1.83
C GLY A 99 -5.62 7.58 -0.85
N ILE A 100 -4.34 7.31 -1.13
CA ILE A 100 -3.19 7.78 -0.32
C ILE A 100 -3.17 9.31 -0.31
N THR A 101 -3.29 9.95 -1.48
CA THR A 101 -3.28 11.42 -1.61
C THR A 101 -4.39 12.05 -0.76
N ASN A 102 -5.61 11.52 -0.84
CA ASN A 102 -6.76 12.05 -0.11
C ASN A 102 -6.61 11.89 1.41
N ALA A 103 -6.19 10.71 1.85
CA ALA A 103 -5.97 10.47 3.28
C ALA A 103 -4.82 11.34 3.83
N MET A 104 -3.79 11.59 3.03
CA MET A 104 -2.68 12.47 3.41
C MET A 104 -3.11 13.93 3.48
N LEU A 105 -3.94 14.42 2.55
CA LEU A 105 -4.56 15.75 2.64
C LEU A 105 -5.38 15.89 3.93
N MET A 106 -6.12 14.85 4.31
CA MET A 106 -6.87 14.82 5.56
C MET A 106 -5.93 14.86 6.78
N SER A 107 -4.82 14.11 6.77
CA SER A 107 -3.80 14.13 7.84
C SER A 107 -3.19 15.52 8.01
N VAL A 108 -2.89 16.19 6.90
CA VAL A 108 -2.39 17.57 6.89
C VAL A 108 -3.41 18.54 7.50
N ALA A 109 -4.69 18.40 7.17
CA ALA A 109 -5.75 19.26 7.71
C ALA A 109 -5.94 19.08 9.24
N GLU A 110 -5.78 17.86 9.76
CA GLU A 110 -5.84 17.63 11.22
C GLU A 110 -4.66 18.22 11.97
N ARG A 111 -3.47 18.14 11.36
CA ARG A 111 -2.22 18.63 11.94
C ARG A 111 -1.95 20.10 11.59
N TYR A 112 -2.96 20.81 11.09
CA TYR A 112 -2.82 22.18 10.58
C TYR A 112 -2.25 23.14 11.64
N ARG A 113 -2.73 23.07 12.88
CA ARG A 113 -2.20 23.87 14.00
C ARG A 113 -0.76 23.50 14.36
N GLU A 114 -0.42 22.21 14.38
CA GLU A 114 0.95 21.75 14.66
C GLU A 114 1.94 22.25 13.60
N ILE A 115 1.54 22.23 12.32
CA ILE A 115 2.35 22.76 11.22
C ILE A 115 2.53 24.28 11.37
N GLY A 116 1.44 24.99 11.69
CA GLY A 116 1.47 26.43 11.92
C GLY A 116 2.40 26.83 13.07
N THR A 117 2.36 26.12 14.21
CA THR A 117 3.26 26.39 15.34
C THR A 117 4.71 26.09 15.00
N MET A 118 5.00 24.98 14.31
CA MET A 118 6.35 24.67 13.83
C MET A 118 6.90 25.77 12.92
N LYS A 119 6.08 26.29 12.01
CA LYS A 119 6.47 27.39 11.11
C LYS A 119 6.69 28.71 11.85
N CYS A 120 5.87 29.06 12.84
CA CYS A 120 6.09 30.23 13.69
C CYS A 120 7.41 30.16 14.46
N LEU A 121 7.86 28.95 14.81
CA LEU A 121 9.15 28.69 15.45
C LEU A 121 10.33 28.66 14.46
N GLY A 122 10.10 28.91 13.16
CA GLY A 122 11.14 28.98 12.14
C GLY A 122 11.42 27.67 11.40
N ALA A 123 10.54 26.67 11.46
CA ALA A 123 10.70 25.45 10.66
C ALA A 123 10.63 25.76 9.15
N LEU A 124 11.60 25.25 8.38
CA LEU A 124 11.62 25.40 6.92
C LEU A 124 10.53 24.55 6.26
N ASP A 125 9.99 25.00 5.13
CA ASP A 125 9.06 24.24 4.29
C ASP A 125 9.62 22.85 3.92
N SER A 126 10.93 22.76 3.66
CA SER A 126 11.61 21.50 3.35
C SER A 126 11.60 20.51 4.52
N PHE A 127 11.58 20.99 5.77
CA PHE A 127 11.45 20.13 6.95
C PHE A 127 10.04 19.52 7.02
N ILE A 128 9.00 20.32 6.77
CA ILE A 128 7.62 19.85 6.75
C ILE A 128 7.40 18.82 5.64
N VAL A 129 7.92 19.08 4.43
CA VAL A 129 7.85 18.10 3.33
C VAL A 129 8.53 16.79 3.73
N LYS A 130 9.75 16.83 4.27
CA LYS A 130 10.48 15.63 4.69
C LYS A 130 9.74 14.83 5.76
N LEU A 131 9.13 15.51 6.73
CA LEU A 131 8.36 14.86 7.80
C LEU A 131 7.22 14.01 7.22
N PHE A 132 6.44 14.61 6.31
CA PHE A 132 5.30 13.93 5.68
C PHE A 132 5.72 12.84 4.69
N LEU A 133 6.80 13.05 3.92
CA LEU A 133 7.34 12.00 3.04
C LEU A 133 7.86 10.80 3.84
N LEU A 134 8.48 11.03 4.99
CA LEU A 134 8.95 9.99 5.88
C LEU A 134 7.79 9.22 6.52
N GLU A 135 6.73 9.91 6.94
CA GLU A 135 5.48 9.28 7.40
C GLU A 135 4.86 8.38 6.32
N ALA A 136 4.74 8.89 5.09
CA ALA A 136 4.23 8.14 3.95
C ALA A 136 5.14 6.95 3.59
N SER A 137 6.46 7.10 3.70
CA SER A 137 7.43 6.03 3.44
C SER A 137 7.27 4.88 4.44
N PHE A 138 7.06 5.17 5.73
CA PHE A 138 6.84 4.13 6.73
C PHE A 138 5.52 3.40 6.52
N GLN A 139 4.44 4.13 6.25
CA GLN A 139 3.15 3.52 5.88
C GLN A 139 3.29 2.67 4.61
N GLY A 140 3.94 3.21 3.59
CA GLY A 140 4.29 2.51 2.35
C GLY A 140 5.02 1.20 2.60
N LEU A 141 6.10 1.24 3.38
CA LEU A 141 6.93 0.08 3.67
C LEU A 141 6.13 -1.03 4.36
N ILE A 142 5.45 -0.70 5.46
CA ILE A 142 4.70 -1.68 6.24
C ILE A 142 3.54 -2.25 5.40
N GLY A 143 2.82 -1.39 4.66
CA GLY A 143 1.68 -1.80 3.85
C GLY A 143 2.09 -2.68 2.68
N THR A 144 3.24 -2.35 2.08
CA THR A 144 3.80 -3.11 0.95
C THR A 144 4.32 -4.47 1.41
N ILE A 145 5.01 -4.55 2.55
CA ILE A 145 5.45 -5.84 3.12
C ILE A 145 4.25 -6.74 3.40
N ALA A 146 3.22 -6.21 4.07
CA ALA A 146 2.00 -6.97 4.34
C ALA A 146 1.28 -7.38 3.03
N GLY A 147 1.19 -6.47 2.06
CA GLY A 147 0.62 -6.75 0.74
C GLY A 147 1.37 -7.85 -0.02
N VAL A 148 2.70 -7.81 -0.04
CA VAL A 148 3.53 -8.84 -0.69
C VAL A 148 3.29 -10.20 -0.05
N VAL A 149 3.29 -10.29 1.28
CA VAL A 149 3.05 -11.54 2.01
C VAL A 149 1.66 -12.09 1.70
N ILE A 150 0.63 -11.24 1.79
CA ILE A 150 -0.76 -11.65 1.54
C ILE A 150 -0.95 -12.07 0.08
N GLY A 151 -0.43 -11.30 -0.88
CA GLY A 151 -0.54 -11.59 -2.31
C GLY A 151 0.18 -12.88 -2.71
N PHE A 152 1.37 -13.11 -2.15
CA PHE A 152 2.10 -14.36 -2.32
C PHE A 152 1.33 -15.55 -1.76
N LEU A 153 0.86 -15.48 -0.51
CA LEU A 153 0.12 -16.57 0.13
C LEU A 153 -1.17 -16.90 -0.63
N LEU A 154 -1.93 -15.88 -1.03
CA LEU A 154 -3.18 -16.08 -1.78
C LEU A 154 -2.92 -16.73 -3.14
N SER A 155 -1.90 -16.27 -3.86
CA SER A 155 -1.50 -16.87 -5.14
C SER A 155 -1.00 -18.30 -4.99
N PHE A 156 -0.22 -18.58 -3.94
CA PHE A 156 0.29 -19.91 -3.67
C PHE A 156 -0.83 -20.90 -3.33
N VAL A 157 -1.78 -20.50 -2.48
CA VAL A 157 -2.94 -21.33 -2.12
C VAL A 157 -3.83 -21.59 -3.35
N THR A 158 -4.10 -20.56 -4.15
CA THR A 158 -4.90 -20.73 -5.38
C THR A 158 -4.19 -21.59 -6.42
N ALA A 159 -2.86 -21.52 -6.52
CA ALA A 159 -2.06 -22.40 -7.35
C ALA A 159 -2.11 -23.87 -6.87
N LEU A 160 -2.04 -24.10 -5.55
CA LEU A 160 -2.12 -25.44 -4.97
C LEU A 160 -3.49 -26.09 -5.22
N ILE A 161 -4.57 -25.32 -5.11
CA ILE A 161 -5.94 -25.78 -5.43
C ILE A 161 -6.07 -26.05 -6.94
N SER A 162 -5.44 -25.23 -7.77
CA SER A 162 -5.56 -25.29 -9.23
C SER A 162 -4.74 -26.38 -9.91
N TYR A 163 -3.53 -26.64 -9.40
CA TYR A 163 -2.51 -27.47 -10.04
C TYR A 163 -2.03 -28.62 -9.14
N GLY A 164 -2.69 -28.83 -8.00
CA GLY A 164 -2.31 -29.87 -7.04
C GLY A 164 -0.93 -29.61 -6.43
N ARG A 165 -0.10 -30.65 -6.31
CA ARG A 165 1.25 -30.56 -5.69
C ARG A 165 2.35 -30.08 -6.64
N ALA A 166 2.05 -29.82 -7.92
CA ALA A 166 3.04 -29.41 -8.91
C ALA A 166 3.80 -28.11 -8.56
N PRO A 167 3.18 -27.05 -8.01
CA PRO A 167 3.88 -25.83 -7.61
C PRO A 167 4.89 -26.02 -6.47
N ILE A 168 4.78 -27.11 -5.70
CA ILE A 168 5.72 -27.44 -4.62
C ILE A 168 7.01 -28.02 -5.20
N HIS A 169 6.91 -28.83 -6.26
CA HIS A 169 8.07 -29.47 -6.89
C HIS A 169 8.86 -28.52 -7.79
N TYR A 170 8.18 -27.60 -8.48
CA TYR A 170 8.80 -26.67 -9.44
C TYR A 170 8.74 -25.22 -8.96
N PHE A 171 9.07 -24.99 -7.68
CA PHE A 171 8.91 -23.67 -7.07
C PHE A 171 9.97 -22.67 -7.58
N PRO A 172 9.58 -21.56 -8.28
CA PRO A 172 10.54 -20.66 -8.90
C PRO A 172 11.04 -19.58 -7.91
N VAL A 173 11.93 -19.98 -6.99
CA VAL A 173 12.46 -19.10 -5.92
C VAL A 173 13.04 -17.79 -6.47
N SER A 174 13.87 -17.87 -7.51
CA SER A 174 14.56 -16.70 -8.08
C SER A 174 13.60 -15.66 -8.66
N ARG A 175 12.57 -16.10 -9.38
CA ARG A 175 11.55 -15.22 -9.98
C ARG A 175 10.67 -14.59 -8.91
N ILE A 176 10.28 -15.37 -7.89
CA ILE A 176 9.47 -14.88 -6.78
C ILE A 176 10.24 -13.84 -5.97
N LEU A 177 11.53 -14.07 -5.71
CA LEU A 177 12.34 -13.10 -4.99
C LEU A 177 12.51 -11.79 -5.79
N GLY A 178 12.65 -11.90 -7.11
CA GLY A 178 12.66 -10.73 -8.01
C GLY A 178 11.33 -9.97 -8.01
N SER A 179 10.20 -10.67 -8.07
CA SER A 179 8.87 -10.05 -8.05
C SER A 179 8.55 -9.40 -6.69
N MET A 180 9.00 -10.00 -5.58
CA MET A 180 8.93 -9.40 -4.24
C MET A 180 9.71 -8.09 -4.17
N GLY A 181 10.97 -8.10 -4.61
CA GLY A 181 11.82 -6.90 -4.60
C GLY A 181 11.22 -5.76 -5.43
N LEU A 182 10.73 -6.07 -6.63
CA LEU A 182 10.11 -5.08 -7.50
C LEU A 182 8.75 -4.59 -6.94
N SER A 183 7.97 -5.45 -6.29
CA SER A 183 6.72 -5.04 -5.62
C SER A 183 7.00 -4.08 -4.46
N VAL A 184 8.07 -4.33 -3.69
CA VAL A 184 8.52 -3.43 -2.61
C VAL A 184 8.89 -2.06 -3.16
N LEU A 185 9.67 -2.03 -4.24
CA LEU A 185 10.04 -0.79 -4.92
C LEU A 185 8.82 -0.02 -5.44
N ILE A 186 7.87 -0.70 -6.08
CA ILE A 186 6.64 -0.09 -6.60
C ILE A 186 5.78 0.48 -5.46
N GLY A 187 5.59 -0.26 -4.36
CA GLY A 187 4.79 0.22 -3.23
C GLY A 187 5.41 1.42 -2.51
N LEU A 188 6.75 1.42 -2.34
CA LEU A 188 7.48 2.57 -1.82
C LEU A 188 7.40 3.78 -2.76
N ALA A 189 7.62 3.58 -4.06
CA ALA A 189 7.50 4.64 -5.04
C ALA A 189 6.08 5.21 -5.08
N LEU A 190 5.05 4.36 -5.09
CA LEU A 190 3.65 4.79 -5.13
C LEU A 190 3.27 5.62 -3.90
N SER A 191 3.60 5.13 -2.70
CA SER A 191 3.29 5.83 -1.44
C SER A 191 4.01 7.16 -1.31
N THR A 192 5.30 7.22 -1.68
CA THR A 192 6.07 8.47 -1.64
C THR A 192 5.61 9.47 -2.69
N LEU A 193 5.42 9.04 -3.94
CA LEU A 193 4.95 9.91 -5.03
C LEU A 193 3.54 10.48 -4.74
N ALA A 194 2.62 9.65 -4.23
CA ALA A 194 1.29 10.10 -3.85
C ALA A 194 1.32 11.11 -2.69
N ALA A 195 2.35 11.08 -1.83
CA ALA A 195 2.50 12.00 -0.72
C ALA A 195 3.17 13.34 -1.09
N VAL A 196 3.82 13.46 -2.26
CA VAL A 196 4.54 14.70 -2.65
C VAL A 196 3.58 15.89 -2.75
N LEU A 197 2.46 15.74 -3.45
CA LEU A 197 1.47 16.80 -3.63
C LEU A 197 0.87 17.30 -2.29
N PRO A 198 0.37 16.43 -1.40
CA PRO A 198 -0.15 16.89 -0.11
C PRO A 198 0.95 17.44 0.81
N ALA A 199 2.15 16.85 0.81
CA ALA A 199 3.26 17.33 1.64
C ALA A 199 3.71 18.74 1.23
N THR A 200 3.78 19.01 -0.08
CA THR A 200 4.11 20.35 -0.59
C THR A 200 3.00 21.36 -0.32
N LYS A 201 1.73 20.95 -0.36
CA LYS A 201 0.62 21.79 0.11
C LYS A 201 0.73 22.11 1.59
N ALA A 202 1.01 21.12 2.44
CA ALA A 202 1.22 21.30 3.88
C ALA A 202 2.34 22.29 4.18
N ALA A 203 3.46 22.15 3.46
CA ALA A 203 4.61 23.00 3.60
C ALA A 203 4.38 24.43 3.12
N LYS A 204 3.36 24.72 2.31
CA LYS A 204 3.05 26.10 1.84
C LYS A 204 1.94 26.79 2.64
N MET A 205 1.47 26.19 3.73
CA MET A 205 0.44 26.78 4.58
C MET A 205 0.94 28.02 5.31
N GLU A 206 0.09 29.05 5.39
CA GLU A 206 0.38 30.29 6.09
C GLU A 206 0.10 30.14 7.60
N PRO A 207 1.04 30.50 8.49
CA PRO A 207 0.86 30.33 9.94
C PRO A 207 -0.29 31.16 10.53
N VAL A 208 -0.60 32.30 9.90
CA VAL A 208 -1.68 33.21 10.33
C VAL A 208 -3.05 32.55 10.15
N GLU A 209 -3.25 31.79 9.08
CA GLU A 209 -4.49 31.05 8.85
C GLU A 209 -4.66 29.92 9.87
N ALA A 210 -3.57 29.23 10.25
CA ALA A 210 -3.58 28.17 11.27
C ALA A 210 -4.05 28.60 12.65
N MET A 211 -3.83 29.87 13.01
CA MET A 211 -4.26 30.42 14.29
C MET A 211 -5.66 31.03 14.25
N ARG A 212 -6.24 31.26 13.05
CA ARG A 212 -7.54 31.93 12.87
C ARG A 212 -8.74 30.97 12.85
N ILE A 213 -8.51 29.66 12.74
CA ILE A 213 -9.56 28.62 12.60
C ILE A 213 -10.50 28.50 13.83
N GLU A 214 -10.21 29.15 14.96
CA GLU A 214 -11.06 29.15 16.17
C GLU A 214 -11.81 30.47 16.42
N ARG A 215 -12.63 30.94 15.49
CA ARG A 215 -13.76 31.82 15.85
C ARG A 215 -15.09 31.19 15.48
#